data_AF-A0A9W9E671-F1
#
_entry.id   AF-A0A9W9E671-F1
#
_cell.length_a   1.000
_cell.length_b   1.000
_cell.length_c   1.000
_cell.angle_alpha   90.00
_cell.angle_beta   90.00
_cell.angle_gamma   90.00
#
_symmetry.space_group_name_H-M   'P 1'
#
loop_
_entity.id
_entity.type
_entity.pdbx_description
1 polymer ?
#
loop_
_entity_poly.entity_id
_entity_poly.type
_entity_poly.pdbx_seq_one_letter_code
_entity_poly.pdbx_strand_id
1 'polypeptide(L)'
;MLSHLPVLALLWAPTLATIPSLPGYHVVWSDDFNGDHYAGVDHSKWVQIAKSNNANGEVETYTSGTDNVHLSGDGQLYIVPTKSDGKWYSGRLESNTAQVCDTGGAMIFQSELWVPDFTGSPAKFAGLWPAFWAKGNNYRSSGVPWPKCGEWDIFEVTDKMSNQNQGTLHFQDANGNHNGAFNGRVTYQGGQYHTWAFKVDRRNSDWTKQSLIWYLDGVQFYSVTGAQVGTFQQWVQLAQSTYYIILNVAVGGGYPGNPTASTVSGYDASMRVKYVAIYKTN
;
A
#
# COMPACT_ATOMS: atom_id res chain seq x y z
N MET A 1 -57.12 20.20 -17.33
CA MET A 1 -56.53 19.06 -16.59
C MET A 1 -55.12 18.87 -17.12
N LEU A 2 -54.11 19.31 -16.37
CA LEU A 2 -52.71 19.07 -16.71
C LEU A 2 -52.28 17.76 -16.05
N SER A 3 -51.98 16.76 -16.87
CA SER A 3 -51.49 15.46 -16.46
C SER A 3 -50.01 15.57 -16.09
N HIS A 4 -49.67 15.42 -14.82
CA HIS A 4 -48.29 15.24 -14.37
C HIS A 4 -47.87 13.79 -14.64
N LEU A 5 -46.93 13.62 -15.58
CA LEU A 5 -46.19 12.37 -15.74
C LEU A 5 -45.15 12.27 -14.61
N PRO A 6 -45.01 11.11 -13.94
CA PRO A 6 -43.99 10.94 -12.91
C PRO A 6 -42.63 10.81 -13.58
N VAL A 7 -41.67 11.64 -13.16
CA VAL A 7 -40.26 11.48 -13.51
C VAL A 7 -39.73 10.28 -12.74
N LEU A 8 -39.45 9.19 -13.45
CA LEU A 8 -38.77 8.02 -12.89
C LEU A 8 -37.30 8.40 -12.66
N ALA A 9 -36.91 8.62 -11.40
CA ALA A 9 -35.50 8.74 -11.05
C ALA A 9 -34.84 7.36 -11.21
N LEU A 10 -33.94 7.22 -12.19
CA LEU A 10 -33.04 6.06 -12.24
C LEU A 10 -32.12 6.13 -11.02
N LEU A 11 -32.35 5.27 -10.03
CA LEU A 11 -31.40 4.98 -8.98
C LEU A 11 -30.22 4.25 -9.62
N TRP A 12 -29.12 4.95 -9.88
CA TRP A 12 -27.83 4.33 -10.14
C TRP A 12 -27.38 3.65 -8.85
N ALA A 13 -27.52 2.33 -8.77
CA ALA A 13 -26.84 1.56 -7.75
C ALA A 13 -25.32 1.63 -8.07
N PRO A 14 -24.47 2.12 -7.16
CA PRO A 14 -23.03 2.11 -7.39
C PRO A 14 -22.58 0.65 -7.57
N THR A 15 -21.79 0.40 -8.61
CA THR A 15 -21.14 -0.89 -8.81
C THR A 15 -20.11 -1.07 -7.70
N LEU A 16 -20.41 -1.95 -6.74
CA LEU A 16 -19.50 -2.31 -5.66
C LEU A 16 -18.15 -2.79 -6.22
N ALA A 17 -17.06 -2.48 -5.52
CA ALA A 17 -15.75 -2.97 -5.90
C ALA A 17 -15.72 -4.51 -5.86
N THR A 18 -15.02 -5.10 -6.83
CA THR A 18 -14.82 -6.55 -6.94
C THR A 18 -13.35 -6.84 -7.13
N ILE A 19 -12.88 -7.96 -6.61
CA ILE A 19 -11.50 -8.43 -6.81
C ILE A 19 -11.31 -8.83 -8.28
N PRO A 20 -10.39 -8.19 -9.05
CA PRO A 20 -10.17 -8.54 -10.45
C PRO A 20 -9.61 -9.96 -10.61
N SER A 21 -10.05 -10.70 -11.62
CA SER A 21 -9.41 -11.96 -12.01
C SER A 21 -8.14 -11.69 -12.81
N LEU A 22 -7.05 -12.41 -12.51
CA LEU A 22 -5.80 -12.34 -13.28
C LEU A 22 -5.57 -13.64 -14.07
N PRO A 23 -5.39 -13.61 -15.41
CA PRO A 23 -5.15 -14.82 -16.21
C PRO A 23 -3.95 -15.63 -15.72
N GLY A 24 -4.16 -16.93 -15.48
CA GLY A 24 -3.12 -17.84 -14.99
C GLY A 24 -2.87 -17.78 -13.48
N TYR A 25 -3.69 -17.03 -12.74
CA TYR A 25 -3.62 -16.91 -11.29
C TYR A 25 -4.97 -17.19 -10.62
N HIS A 26 -4.93 -17.52 -9.33
CA HIS A 26 -6.07 -17.54 -8.43
C HIS A 26 -5.81 -16.63 -7.22
N VAL A 27 -6.88 -16.14 -6.60
CA VAL A 27 -6.81 -15.32 -5.38
C VAL A 27 -6.60 -16.24 -4.17
N VAL A 28 -5.61 -15.94 -3.33
CA VAL A 28 -5.37 -16.66 -2.06
C VAL A 28 -5.78 -15.86 -0.83
N TRP A 29 -5.89 -14.54 -0.96
CA TRP A 29 -6.41 -13.64 0.07
C TRP A 29 -6.83 -12.32 -0.57
N SER A 30 -7.91 -11.71 -0.08
CA SER A 30 -8.36 -10.40 -0.58
C SER A 30 -9.32 -9.68 0.35
N ASP A 31 -9.42 -8.37 0.13
CA ASP A 31 -10.47 -7.53 0.69
C ASP A 31 -10.97 -6.53 -0.36
N ASP A 32 -12.28 -6.44 -0.54
CA ASP A 32 -12.96 -5.55 -1.49
C ASP A 32 -13.59 -4.33 -0.79
N PHE A 33 -13.48 -4.26 0.54
CA PHE A 33 -13.92 -3.14 1.37
C PHE A 33 -15.40 -2.76 1.19
N ASN A 34 -16.23 -3.74 0.83
CA ASN A 34 -17.67 -3.60 0.82
C ASN A 34 -18.22 -3.63 2.26
N GLY A 35 -19.09 -2.68 2.59
CA GLY A 35 -19.72 -2.57 3.90
C GLY A 35 -20.36 -1.20 4.10
N ASP A 36 -21.05 -1.01 5.22
CA ASP A 36 -21.79 0.22 5.52
C ASP A 36 -20.87 1.44 5.62
N HIS A 37 -21.38 2.62 5.26
CA HIS A 37 -20.65 3.88 5.42
C HIS A 37 -20.24 4.09 6.89
N TYR A 38 -18.97 4.44 7.08
CA TYR A 38 -18.33 4.64 8.37
C TYR A 38 -18.13 3.37 9.22
N ALA A 39 -18.42 2.18 8.67
CA ALA A 39 -18.07 0.93 9.34
C ALA A 39 -16.53 0.77 9.43
N GLY A 40 -16.06 0.03 10.42
CA GLY A 40 -14.66 -0.35 10.54
C GLY A 40 -14.26 -1.43 9.52
N VAL A 41 -12.97 -1.74 9.46
CA VAL A 41 -12.44 -2.84 8.63
C VAL A 41 -12.83 -4.22 9.16
N ASP A 42 -12.77 -5.23 8.30
CA ASP A 42 -12.88 -6.62 8.72
C ASP A 42 -11.65 -7.04 9.55
N HIS A 43 -11.80 -7.12 10.87
CA HIS A 43 -10.74 -7.54 11.78
C HIS A 43 -10.34 -9.02 11.66
N SER A 44 -11.11 -9.84 10.93
CA SER A 44 -10.68 -11.17 10.51
C SER A 44 -9.67 -11.14 9.35
N LYS A 45 -9.38 -9.96 8.81
CA LYS A 45 -8.37 -9.72 7.75
C LYS A 45 -7.31 -8.70 8.17
N TRP A 46 -7.67 -7.72 8.99
CA TRP A 46 -6.82 -6.57 9.30
C TRP A 46 -6.60 -6.34 10.79
N VAL A 47 -5.36 -6.02 11.14
CA VAL A 47 -4.99 -5.41 12.42
C VAL A 47 -4.82 -3.92 12.19
N GLN A 48 -5.60 -3.11 12.91
CA GLN A 48 -5.45 -1.66 12.93
C GLN A 48 -4.46 -1.27 14.03
N ILE A 49 -3.40 -0.58 13.65
CA ILE A 49 -2.31 -0.22 14.56
C ILE A 49 -2.67 1.06 15.31
N ALA A 50 -2.63 1.02 16.64
CA ALA A 50 -2.82 2.19 17.49
C ALA A 50 -1.52 2.50 18.27
N LYS A 51 -0.77 3.50 17.83
CA LYS A 51 0.49 3.93 18.48
C LYS A 51 0.90 5.35 18.08
N SER A 52 1.62 6.02 18.96
CA SER A 52 2.20 7.36 18.77
C SER A 52 3.71 7.34 18.51
N ASN A 53 4.29 6.16 18.21
CA ASN A 53 5.72 6.00 18.01
C ASN A 53 6.04 5.63 16.55
N ASN A 54 6.78 6.53 15.90
CA ASN A 54 7.07 6.48 14.48
C ASN A 54 8.57 6.33 14.28
N ALA A 55 8.97 5.20 13.70
CA ALA A 55 10.37 4.81 13.52
C ALA A 55 11.15 5.81 12.64
N ASN A 56 10.45 6.60 11.83
CA ASN A 56 11.04 7.57 10.90
C ASN A 56 10.83 9.03 11.32
N GLY A 57 10.42 9.28 12.56
CA GLY A 57 10.13 10.63 13.07
C GLY A 57 8.82 11.22 12.57
N GLU A 58 7.88 10.39 12.10
CA GLU A 58 6.52 10.84 11.75
C GLU A 58 5.83 11.40 13.02
N VAL A 59 4.85 12.28 12.87
CA VAL A 59 4.24 13.07 13.96
C VAL A 59 2.80 12.69 14.28
N GLU A 60 2.18 11.80 13.49
CA GLU A 60 0.85 11.30 13.76
C GLU A 60 0.81 10.30 14.91
N THR A 61 -0.34 10.22 15.57
CA THR A 61 -0.73 9.03 16.32
C THR A 61 -1.62 8.18 15.43
N TYR A 62 -1.19 6.97 15.10
CA TYR A 62 -2.09 5.99 14.49
C TYR A 62 -3.16 5.58 15.50
N THR A 63 -4.41 5.48 15.07
CA THR A 63 -5.56 5.17 15.95
C THR A 63 -6.24 3.86 15.53
N SER A 64 -7.02 3.27 16.44
CA SER A 64 -7.88 2.11 16.17
C SER A 64 -9.35 2.49 15.90
N GLY A 65 -9.65 3.78 15.77
CA GLY A 65 -11.00 4.28 15.56
C GLY A 65 -11.36 4.44 14.08
N THR A 66 -12.65 4.58 13.81
CA THR A 66 -13.18 4.81 12.45
C THR A 66 -12.92 6.21 11.93
N ASP A 67 -12.50 7.16 12.77
CA ASP A 67 -12.21 8.53 12.32
C ASP A 67 -11.03 8.60 11.33
N ASN A 68 -10.12 7.62 11.39
CA ASN A 68 -8.96 7.56 10.51
C ASN A 68 -8.98 6.36 9.55
N VAL A 69 -9.80 5.35 9.82
CA VAL A 69 -9.89 4.13 9.01
C VAL A 69 -11.31 3.63 8.96
N HIS A 70 -11.98 3.76 7.82
CA HIS A 70 -13.38 3.36 7.69
C HIS A 70 -13.77 3.04 6.26
N LEU A 71 -14.87 2.30 6.13
CA LEU A 71 -15.51 2.03 4.86
C LEU A 71 -16.33 3.24 4.43
N SER A 72 -16.35 3.48 3.13
CA SER A 72 -17.08 4.56 2.47
C SER A 72 -18.57 4.30 2.28
N GLY A 73 -19.04 3.06 2.39
CA GLY A 73 -20.40 2.69 1.98
C GLY A 73 -20.58 2.44 0.47
N ASP A 74 -19.57 2.74 -0.36
CA ASP A 74 -19.62 2.58 -1.82
C ASP A 74 -18.51 1.67 -2.38
N GLY A 75 -17.93 0.82 -1.53
CA GLY A 75 -16.98 -0.22 -1.93
C GLY A 75 -15.52 0.23 -1.96
N GLN A 76 -15.09 0.90 -0.89
CA GLN A 76 -13.70 1.32 -0.72
C GLN A 76 -13.41 1.65 0.75
N LEU A 77 -12.16 1.42 1.12
CA LEU A 77 -11.57 1.84 2.39
C LEU A 77 -11.02 3.26 2.27
N TYR A 78 -11.24 4.06 3.31
CA TYR A 78 -10.58 5.35 3.51
C TYR A 78 -9.57 5.25 4.65
N ILE A 79 -8.35 5.75 4.38
CA ILE A 79 -7.36 6.08 5.41
C ILE A 79 -7.22 7.60 5.43
N VAL A 80 -7.67 8.23 6.52
CA VAL A 80 -7.89 9.67 6.60
C VAL A 80 -6.97 10.29 7.67
N PRO A 81 -5.92 11.02 7.30
CA PRO A 81 -5.16 11.82 8.25
C PRO A 81 -6.03 12.94 8.79
N THR A 82 -6.15 13.06 10.11
CA THR A 82 -6.92 14.14 10.76
C THR A 82 -6.04 14.97 11.67
N LYS A 83 -6.48 16.19 11.96
CA LYS A 83 -5.78 17.13 12.84
C LYS A 83 -6.74 17.68 13.88
N SER A 84 -6.43 17.48 15.16
CA SER A 84 -7.17 18.05 16.29
C SER A 84 -6.18 18.63 17.30
N ASP A 85 -6.47 19.82 17.81
CA ASP A 85 -5.66 20.48 18.86
C ASP A 85 -4.15 20.54 18.54
N GLY A 86 -3.83 20.78 17.26
CA GLY A 86 -2.45 20.85 16.77
C GLY A 86 -1.75 19.50 16.62
N LYS A 87 -2.40 18.38 16.96
CA LYS A 87 -1.88 17.02 16.84
C LYS A 87 -2.44 16.32 15.61
N TRP A 88 -1.62 15.48 15.00
CA TRP A 88 -1.99 14.66 13.85
C TRP A 88 -2.39 13.25 14.29
N TYR A 89 -3.37 12.71 13.59
CA TYR A 89 -3.84 11.35 13.73
C TYR A 89 -3.98 10.74 12.34
N SER A 90 -3.82 9.42 12.24
CA SER A 90 -3.98 8.73 10.96
C SER A 90 -4.27 7.24 11.15
N GLY A 91 -4.36 6.51 10.05
CA GLY A 91 -4.59 5.08 10.03
C GLY A 91 -3.38 4.30 9.51
N ARG A 92 -3.14 3.15 10.14
CA ARG A 92 -2.22 2.11 9.65
C ARG A 92 -2.87 0.76 9.81
N LEU A 93 -3.02 0.06 8.70
CA LEU A 93 -3.55 -1.28 8.62
C LEU A 93 -2.47 -2.26 8.25
N GLU A 94 -2.59 -3.44 8.83
CA GLU A 94 -1.61 -4.50 8.74
C GLU A 94 -2.38 -5.81 8.53
N SER A 95 -2.17 -6.53 7.43
CA SER A 95 -2.90 -7.78 7.17
C SER A 95 -2.57 -8.80 8.27
N ASN A 96 -3.57 -9.56 8.72
CA ASN A 96 -3.38 -10.57 9.75
C ASN A 96 -2.76 -11.87 9.19
N THR A 97 -2.80 -12.05 7.88
CA THR A 97 -2.12 -13.12 7.15
C THR A 97 -0.81 -12.62 6.54
N ALA A 98 0.09 -13.55 6.29
CA ALA A 98 1.30 -13.36 5.51
C ALA A 98 1.41 -14.47 4.47
N GLN A 99 1.91 -14.14 3.28
CA GLN A 99 1.99 -15.07 2.14
C GLN A 99 3.42 -15.19 1.64
N VAL A 100 3.77 -16.37 1.14
CA VAL A 100 5.04 -16.68 0.49
C VAL A 100 4.79 -17.12 -0.94
N CYS A 101 5.66 -16.71 -1.86
CA CYS A 101 5.63 -17.20 -3.23
C CYS A 101 6.12 -18.66 -3.27
N ASP A 102 5.34 -19.56 -3.85
CA ASP A 102 5.73 -20.97 -3.93
C ASP A 102 6.91 -21.19 -4.89
N THR A 103 7.70 -22.23 -4.64
CA THR A 103 8.82 -22.61 -5.52
C THR A 103 8.28 -22.99 -6.91
N GLY A 104 8.86 -22.43 -7.97
CA GLY A 104 8.39 -22.68 -9.34
C GLY A 104 7.14 -21.90 -9.73
N GLY A 105 6.57 -21.09 -8.83
CA GLY A 105 5.38 -20.27 -9.09
C GLY A 105 5.69 -18.77 -9.15
N ALA A 106 4.61 -17.98 -9.21
CA ALA A 106 4.68 -16.54 -8.98
C ALA A 106 3.56 -16.08 -8.05
N MET A 107 3.82 -15.01 -7.30
CA MET A 107 2.87 -14.38 -6.39
C MET A 107 2.77 -12.89 -6.68
N ILE A 108 1.58 -12.32 -6.62
CA ILE A 108 1.34 -10.88 -6.85
C ILE A 108 0.60 -10.29 -5.66
N PHE A 109 1.13 -9.22 -5.09
CA PHE A 109 0.39 -8.33 -4.18
C PHE A 109 -0.10 -7.16 -5.02
N GLN A 110 -1.40 -6.88 -5.00
CA GLN A 110 -2.01 -5.85 -5.85
C GLN A 110 -3.06 -5.06 -5.07
N SER A 111 -3.14 -3.76 -5.37
CA SER A 111 -4.16 -2.87 -4.84
C SER A 111 -4.52 -1.80 -5.87
N GLU A 112 -5.77 -1.36 -5.88
CA GLU A 112 -6.20 -0.18 -6.64
C GLU A 112 -6.41 0.99 -5.67
N LEU A 113 -5.58 2.02 -5.84
CA LEU A 113 -5.42 3.12 -4.90
C LEU A 113 -5.75 4.45 -5.58
N TRP A 114 -6.39 5.34 -4.83
CA TRP A 114 -6.46 6.77 -5.12
C TRP A 114 -5.74 7.54 -4.01
N VAL A 115 -4.94 8.53 -4.41
CA VAL A 115 -4.33 9.51 -3.52
C VAL A 115 -4.50 10.91 -4.14
N PRO A 116 -4.37 12.00 -3.35
CA PRO A 116 -4.46 13.36 -3.88
C PRO A 116 -3.41 13.63 -4.96
N ASP A 117 -3.67 14.63 -5.80
CA ASP A 117 -2.65 15.13 -6.73
C ASP A 117 -1.66 16.06 -6.02
N PHE A 118 -0.49 15.51 -5.69
CA PHE A 118 0.59 16.24 -5.04
C PHE A 118 1.23 17.32 -5.93
N THR A 119 0.99 17.32 -7.25
CA THR A 119 1.67 18.25 -8.19
C THR A 119 1.04 19.63 -8.28
N GLY A 120 -0.29 19.72 -8.23
CA GLY A 120 -0.99 21.00 -8.40
C GLY A 120 -0.82 21.97 -7.24
N SER A 121 -0.51 21.47 -6.04
CA SER A 121 -0.29 22.29 -4.84
C SER A 121 0.59 21.57 -3.81
N PRO A 122 1.90 21.37 -4.05
CA PRO A 122 2.76 20.57 -3.18
C PRO A 122 2.77 21.04 -1.71
N ALA A 123 2.73 22.36 -1.50
CA ALA A 123 2.68 22.95 -0.15
C ALA A 123 1.43 22.54 0.66
N LYS A 124 0.29 22.25 -0.01
CA LYS A 124 -0.93 21.76 0.65
C LYS A 124 -0.77 20.34 1.18
N PHE A 125 0.12 19.55 0.58
CA PHE A 125 0.32 18.15 0.95
C PHE A 125 1.66 17.92 1.68
N ALA A 126 2.33 19.00 2.09
CA ALA A 126 3.59 18.96 2.81
C ALA A 126 3.51 18.02 4.01
N GLY A 127 4.41 17.03 4.07
CA GLY A 127 4.47 16.07 5.16
C GLY A 127 3.55 14.85 5.01
N LEU A 128 2.64 14.80 4.04
CA LEU A 128 1.81 13.60 3.85
C LEU A 128 2.60 12.51 3.11
N TRP A 129 2.46 11.28 3.57
CA TRP A 129 3.16 10.11 3.02
C TRP A 129 2.24 8.87 3.02
N PRO A 130 1.34 8.76 2.02
CA PRO A 130 0.57 7.55 1.78
C PRO A 130 1.48 6.42 1.25
N ALA A 131 1.23 5.19 1.74
CA ALA A 131 2.02 4.02 1.36
C ALA A 131 1.18 2.73 1.26
N PHE A 132 1.52 1.91 0.26
CA PHE A 132 1.14 0.50 0.14
C PHE A 132 2.41 -0.33 -0.02
N TRP A 133 2.65 -1.19 0.96
CA TRP A 133 3.93 -1.88 1.11
C TRP A 133 3.73 -3.21 1.82
N ALA A 134 4.81 -3.99 1.91
CA ALA A 134 4.81 -5.27 2.59
C ALA A 134 6.08 -5.45 3.42
N LYS A 135 5.97 -6.18 4.53
CA LYS A 135 7.09 -6.45 5.42
C LYS A 135 7.20 -7.94 5.71
N GLY A 136 8.42 -8.45 5.86
CA GLY A 136 8.64 -9.84 6.19
C GLY A 136 8.02 -10.20 7.54
N ASN A 137 7.27 -11.29 7.56
CA ASN A 137 6.51 -11.74 8.72
C ASN A 137 7.41 -12.22 9.87
N ASN A 138 8.67 -12.57 9.58
CA ASN A 138 9.67 -12.89 10.60
C ASN A 138 9.93 -11.71 11.57
N TYR A 139 9.58 -10.48 11.20
CA TYR A 139 9.50 -9.34 12.13
C TYR A 139 8.51 -9.61 13.27
N ARG A 140 7.29 -10.05 12.95
CA ARG A 140 6.25 -10.34 13.94
C ARG A 140 6.43 -11.70 14.60
N SER A 141 6.74 -12.74 13.82
CA SER A 141 6.76 -14.12 14.30
C SER A 141 8.01 -14.47 15.10
N SER A 142 9.11 -13.75 14.90
CA SER A 142 10.43 -14.13 15.43
C SER A 142 11.31 -12.94 15.83
N GLY A 143 10.79 -11.70 15.76
CA GLY A 143 11.51 -10.51 16.20
C GLY A 143 12.73 -10.13 15.33
N VAL A 144 12.80 -10.61 14.08
CA VAL A 144 13.90 -10.24 13.17
C VAL A 144 13.82 -8.73 12.90
N PRO A 145 14.83 -7.93 13.26
CA PRO A 145 14.74 -6.47 13.16
C PRO A 145 14.79 -6.00 11.71
N TRP A 146 14.22 -4.82 11.44
CA TRP A 146 14.43 -4.13 10.17
C TRP A 146 15.92 -3.68 10.05
N PRO A 147 16.54 -3.71 8.86
CA PRO A 147 15.98 -4.14 7.58
C PRO A 147 16.13 -5.65 7.31
N LYS A 148 16.62 -6.45 8.28
CA LYS A 148 16.85 -7.91 8.09
C LYS A 148 15.58 -8.69 7.79
N CYS A 149 14.42 -8.21 8.25
CA CYS A 149 13.13 -8.81 7.92
C CYS A 149 12.72 -8.63 6.46
N GLY A 150 13.37 -7.73 5.71
CA GLY A 150 12.98 -7.40 4.35
C GLY A 150 11.68 -6.59 4.28
N GLU A 151 11.59 -5.78 3.24
CA GLU A 151 10.49 -4.85 3.02
C GLU A 151 10.37 -4.55 1.52
N TRP A 152 9.12 -4.53 1.04
CA TRP A 152 8.75 -4.23 -0.34
C TRP A 152 7.84 -3.01 -0.35
N ASP A 153 8.36 -1.87 -0.76
CA ASP A 153 7.55 -0.68 -0.95
C ASP A 153 7.00 -0.73 -2.38
N ILE A 154 5.68 -0.85 -2.50
CA ILE A 154 4.99 -1.04 -3.78
C ILE A 154 4.55 0.32 -4.32
N PHE A 155 4.02 1.14 -3.42
CA PHE A 155 3.64 2.51 -3.66
C PHE A 155 4.04 3.40 -2.48
N GLU A 156 4.77 4.47 -2.78
CA GLU A 156 5.10 5.57 -1.87
C GLU A 156 5.17 6.88 -2.64
N VAL A 157 4.54 7.92 -2.09
CA VAL A 157 4.64 9.28 -2.62
C VAL A 157 4.72 10.29 -1.48
N THR A 158 5.39 11.41 -1.74
CA THR A 158 5.40 12.60 -0.90
C THR A 158 5.28 13.85 -1.75
N ASP A 159 5.04 15.01 -1.13
CA ASP A 159 5.04 16.30 -1.82
C ASP A 159 6.39 16.67 -2.44
N LYS A 160 7.47 15.95 -2.10
CA LYS A 160 8.82 16.15 -2.65
C LYS A 160 9.07 15.39 -3.95
N MET A 161 8.13 14.54 -4.36
CA MET A 161 8.30 13.62 -5.48
C MET A 161 7.58 14.06 -6.75
N SER A 162 6.98 15.24 -6.76
CA SER A 162 6.14 15.70 -7.88
C SER A 162 5.05 14.65 -8.17
N ASN A 163 5.03 14.07 -9.38
CA ASN A 163 4.11 13.01 -9.79
C ASN A 163 4.75 11.61 -9.81
N GLN A 164 5.87 11.41 -9.11
CA GLN A 164 6.56 10.13 -9.12
C GLN A 164 6.13 9.27 -7.93
N ASN A 165 5.73 8.03 -8.23
CA ASN A 165 5.76 6.95 -7.27
C ASN A 165 7.19 6.41 -7.16
N GLN A 166 7.56 5.90 -5.98
CA GLN A 166 8.78 5.11 -5.80
C GLN A 166 8.43 3.71 -5.26
N GLY A 167 8.93 2.69 -5.96
CA GLY A 167 8.98 1.33 -5.44
C GLY A 167 10.38 1.04 -4.93
N THR A 168 10.50 0.50 -3.72
CA THR A 168 11.80 0.29 -3.06
C THR A 168 11.91 -1.12 -2.47
N LEU A 169 13.13 -1.68 -2.44
CA LEU A 169 13.44 -2.83 -1.59
C LEU A 169 14.36 -2.39 -0.47
N HIS A 170 13.97 -2.72 0.77
CA HIS A 170 14.81 -2.55 1.94
C HIS A 170 15.21 -3.90 2.50
N PHE A 171 16.52 -4.13 2.62
CA PHE A 171 17.08 -5.35 3.22
C PHE A 171 18.47 -5.11 3.79
N GLN A 172 19.02 -6.11 4.48
CA GLN A 172 20.42 -6.09 4.91
C GLN A 172 21.34 -6.64 3.80
N ASP A 173 22.33 -5.85 3.39
CA ASP A 173 23.34 -6.25 2.42
C ASP A 173 24.34 -7.29 2.99
N ALA A 174 25.26 -7.79 2.15
CA ALA A 174 26.18 -8.86 2.55
C ALA A 174 27.21 -8.39 3.59
N ASN A 175 27.38 -7.07 3.73
CA ASN A 175 28.27 -6.44 4.70
C ASN A 175 27.55 -6.06 5.99
N GLY A 176 26.25 -6.36 6.11
CA GLY A 176 25.44 -6.03 7.27
C GLY A 176 24.82 -4.63 7.25
N ASN A 177 24.99 -3.87 6.17
CA ASN A 177 24.45 -2.51 6.04
C ASN A 177 23.00 -2.54 5.53
N HIS A 178 22.26 -1.46 5.77
CA HIS A 178 20.98 -1.25 5.10
C HIS A 178 21.20 -0.99 3.61
N ASN A 179 20.48 -1.74 2.78
CA ASN A 179 20.35 -1.47 1.34
C ASN A 179 18.91 -1.02 1.05
N GLY A 180 18.78 0.22 0.58
CA GLY A 180 17.57 0.79 -0.04
C GLY A 180 17.86 1.35 -1.44
N ALA A 181 18.95 0.88 -2.06
CA ALA A 181 19.44 1.40 -3.35
C ALA A 181 18.61 0.88 -4.54
N PHE A 182 17.87 -0.22 -4.36
CA PHE A 182 16.90 -0.66 -5.35
C PHE A 182 15.63 0.17 -5.25
N ASN A 183 15.67 1.34 -5.88
CA ASN A 183 14.54 2.26 -5.98
C ASN A 183 14.19 2.49 -7.47
N GLY A 184 12.99 2.06 -7.86
CA GLY A 184 12.41 2.34 -9.16
C GLY A 184 11.40 3.48 -9.06
N ARG A 185 11.37 4.37 -10.04
CA ARG A 185 10.38 5.45 -10.08
C ARG A 185 9.55 5.42 -11.34
N VAL A 186 8.29 5.81 -11.22
CA VAL A 186 7.38 5.94 -12.35
C VAL A 186 6.48 7.15 -12.13
N THR A 187 6.22 7.89 -13.20
CA THR A 187 5.25 8.98 -13.19
C THR A 187 3.84 8.41 -13.27
N TYR A 188 2.94 8.93 -12.45
CA TYR A 188 1.50 8.63 -12.48
C TYR A 188 0.67 9.91 -12.34
N GLN A 189 -0.65 9.82 -12.52
CA GLN A 189 -1.53 10.97 -12.33
C GLN A 189 -2.23 10.88 -10.97
N GLY A 190 -1.84 11.74 -10.03
CA GLY A 190 -2.56 11.85 -8.76
C GLY A 190 -4.01 12.33 -8.96
N GLY A 191 -4.87 12.09 -7.98
CA GLY A 191 -6.30 12.39 -8.09
C GLY A 191 -7.10 11.41 -8.95
N GLN A 192 -6.50 10.29 -9.36
CA GLN A 192 -7.15 9.18 -10.06
C GLN A 192 -6.83 7.84 -9.40
N TYR A 193 -7.65 6.82 -9.69
CA TYR A 193 -7.37 5.45 -9.27
C TYR A 193 -6.34 4.83 -10.20
N HIS A 194 -5.35 4.17 -9.60
CA HIS A 194 -4.33 3.40 -10.29
C HIS A 194 -4.16 2.03 -9.63
N THR A 195 -3.89 1.01 -10.45
CA THR A 195 -3.54 -0.32 -9.94
C THR A 195 -2.04 -0.42 -9.73
N TRP A 196 -1.62 -0.68 -8.49
CA TRP A 196 -0.24 -0.90 -8.12
C TRP A 196 -0.04 -2.37 -7.77
N ALA A 197 1.02 -2.98 -8.30
CA ALA A 197 1.30 -4.38 -8.03
C ALA A 197 2.80 -4.65 -7.83
N PHE A 198 3.08 -5.64 -7.00
CA PHE A 198 4.40 -6.22 -6.80
C PHE A 198 4.34 -7.72 -7.02
N LYS A 199 5.19 -8.22 -7.92
CA LYS A 199 5.27 -9.63 -8.28
C LYS A 199 6.58 -10.23 -7.82
N VAL A 200 6.49 -11.34 -7.13
CA VAL A 200 7.59 -12.28 -6.90
C VAL A 200 7.48 -13.38 -7.96
N ASP A 201 8.48 -13.50 -8.84
CA ASP A 201 8.53 -14.52 -9.90
C ASP A 201 9.63 -15.55 -9.63
N ARG A 202 9.24 -16.74 -9.16
CA ARG A 202 10.14 -17.85 -8.81
C ARG A 202 10.06 -19.01 -9.80
N ARG A 203 9.52 -18.77 -11.00
CA ARG A 203 9.33 -19.82 -12.02
C ARG A 203 10.65 -20.35 -12.57
N ASN A 204 11.71 -19.54 -12.57
CA ASN A 204 13.04 -20.01 -12.94
C ASN A 204 13.65 -20.85 -11.81
N SER A 205 14.22 -22.02 -12.12
CA SER A 205 14.90 -22.87 -11.15
C SER A 205 16.22 -22.27 -10.66
N ASP A 206 16.85 -21.41 -11.45
CA ASP A 206 18.00 -20.61 -11.07
C ASP A 206 17.55 -19.34 -10.34
N TRP A 207 17.81 -19.27 -9.03
CA TRP A 207 17.41 -18.14 -8.19
C TRP A 207 17.97 -16.80 -8.69
N THR A 208 19.12 -16.80 -9.36
CA THR A 208 19.73 -15.57 -9.88
C THR A 208 18.90 -14.96 -11.01
N LYS A 209 18.06 -15.77 -11.67
CA LYS A 209 17.16 -15.37 -12.76
C LYS A 209 15.71 -15.17 -12.32
N GLN A 210 15.41 -15.41 -11.04
CA GLN A 210 14.13 -15.04 -10.44
C GLN A 210 14.08 -13.51 -10.25
N SER A 211 12.88 -12.94 -10.12
CA SER A 211 12.72 -11.49 -10.13
C SER A 211 11.63 -10.99 -9.19
N LEU A 212 11.86 -9.79 -8.65
CA LEU A 212 10.91 -8.93 -7.95
C LEU A 212 10.54 -7.79 -8.92
N ILE A 213 9.26 -7.57 -9.18
CA ILE A 213 8.81 -6.70 -10.27
C ILE A 213 7.68 -5.79 -9.79
N TRP A 214 7.75 -4.50 -10.11
CA TRP A 214 6.72 -3.51 -9.81
C TRP A 214 5.95 -3.11 -11.06
N TYR A 215 4.65 -2.91 -10.88
CA TYR A 215 3.70 -2.56 -11.93
C TYR A 215 2.85 -1.35 -11.54
N LEU A 216 2.57 -0.51 -12.54
CA LEU A 216 1.56 0.53 -12.53
C LEU A 216 0.59 0.24 -13.68
N ASP A 217 -0.69 0.08 -13.39
CA ASP A 217 -1.77 -0.19 -14.35
C ASP A 217 -1.45 -1.37 -15.28
N GLY A 218 -0.86 -2.43 -14.70
CA GLY A 218 -0.45 -3.64 -15.42
C GLY A 218 0.84 -3.50 -16.24
N VAL A 219 1.45 -2.31 -16.28
CA VAL A 219 2.72 -2.06 -16.97
C VAL A 219 3.86 -2.13 -15.97
N GLN A 220 4.85 -2.98 -16.26
CA GLN A 220 6.07 -3.06 -15.47
C GLN A 220 6.85 -1.75 -15.55
N PHE A 221 7.22 -1.17 -14.41
CA PHE A 221 8.07 0.03 -14.37
C PHE A 221 9.44 -0.21 -13.69
N TYR A 222 9.58 -1.28 -12.91
CA TYR A 222 10.86 -1.60 -12.26
C TYR A 222 10.99 -3.09 -11.98
N SER A 223 12.22 -3.59 -11.90
CA SER A 223 12.50 -4.97 -11.53
C SER A 223 13.89 -5.15 -10.94
N VAL A 224 14.01 -6.10 -10.02
CA VAL A 224 15.27 -6.55 -9.41
C VAL A 224 15.36 -8.06 -9.52
N THR A 225 16.45 -8.56 -10.06
CA THR A 225 16.74 -9.99 -10.19
C THR A 225 17.52 -10.52 -8.99
N GLY A 226 17.48 -11.84 -8.76
CA GLY A 226 18.31 -12.47 -7.73
C GLY A 226 19.80 -12.19 -7.92
N ALA A 227 20.29 -12.17 -9.16
CA ALA A 227 21.68 -11.82 -9.47
C ALA A 227 22.07 -10.43 -8.93
N GLN A 228 21.16 -9.46 -8.98
CA GLN A 228 21.42 -8.09 -8.50
C GLN A 228 21.45 -7.99 -6.97
N VAL A 229 20.64 -8.79 -6.27
CA VAL A 229 20.56 -8.78 -4.79
C VAL A 229 21.89 -9.17 -4.12
N GLY A 230 22.66 -10.05 -4.76
CA GLY A 230 24.02 -10.41 -4.34
C GLY A 230 24.14 -11.85 -3.86
N THR A 231 23.48 -12.23 -2.76
CA THR A 231 23.60 -13.59 -2.18
C THR A 231 22.28 -14.35 -2.14
N PHE A 232 22.37 -15.68 -2.15
CA PHE A 232 21.20 -16.55 -2.05
C PHE A 232 20.42 -16.35 -0.74
N GLN A 233 21.11 -16.14 0.38
CA GLN A 233 20.49 -15.91 1.68
C GLN A 233 19.63 -14.65 1.69
N GLN A 234 20.09 -13.57 1.05
CA GLN A 234 19.31 -12.35 0.89
C GLN A 234 18.13 -12.55 -0.05
N TRP A 235 18.32 -13.33 -1.11
CA TRP A 235 17.21 -13.71 -1.99
C TRP A 235 16.15 -14.55 -1.27
N VAL A 236 16.56 -15.48 -0.40
CA VAL A 236 15.63 -16.23 0.47
C VAL A 236 14.83 -15.28 1.35
N GLN A 237 15.50 -14.29 1.97
CA GLN A 237 14.82 -13.28 2.77
C GLN A 237 13.81 -12.47 1.95
N LEU A 238 14.19 -12.03 0.75
CA LEU A 238 13.39 -11.12 -0.08
C LEU A 238 12.29 -11.79 -0.92
N ALA A 239 12.46 -13.05 -1.32
CA ALA A 239 11.57 -13.70 -2.30
C ALA A 239 11.01 -15.04 -1.83
N GLN A 240 11.60 -15.65 -0.80
CA GLN A 240 11.20 -16.98 -0.30
C GLN A 240 10.68 -16.94 1.14
N SER A 241 10.52 -15.75 1.72
CA SER A 241 9.93 -15.54 3.04
C SER A 241 8.46 -15.14 2.95
N THR A 242 7.74 -15.26 4.05
CA THR A 242 6.36 -14.77 4.15
C THR A 242 6.34 -13.26 4.37
N TYR A 243 5.44 -12.57 3.69
CA TYR A 243 5.22 -11.12 3.78
C TYR A 243 3.76 -10.80 4.08
N TYR A 244 3.53 -9.80 4.92
CA TYR A 244 2.20 -9.25 5.18
C TYR A 244 2.08 -7.85 4.58
N ILE A 245 0.86 -7.45 4.23
CA ILE A 245 0.56 -6.15 3.61
C ILE A 245 0.39 -5.07 4.67
N ILE A 246 0.79 -3.86 4.33
CA ILE A 246 0.63 -2.66 5.13
C ILE A 246 0.05 -1.54 4.25
N LEU A 247 -0.94 -0.84 4.79
CA LEU A 247 -1.52 0.38 4.23
C LEU A 247 -1.46 1.47 5.30
N ASN A 248 -0.97 2.66 4.96
CA ASN A 248 -1.03 3.80 5.87
C ASN A 248 -0.99 5.13 5.13
N VAL A 249 -1.30 6.20 5.86
CA VAL A 249 -0.89 7.55 5.51
C VAL A 249 -0.12 8.13 6.67
N ALA A 250 1.20 8.15 6.58
CA ALA A 250 2.05 8.81 7.57
C ALA A 250 1.95 10.35 7.43
N VAL A 251 2.24 11.05 8.52
CA VAL A 251 2.33 12.52 8.53
C VAL A 251 3.65 12.94 9.15
N GLY A 252 4.52 13.59 8.38
CA GLY A 252 5.84 14.00 8.84
C GLY A 252 6.91 12.94 8.59
N GLY A 253 8.02 13.07 9.32
CA GLY A 253 9.13 12.14 9.25
C GLY A 253 10.24 12.55 8.29
N GLY A 254 11.31 11.77 8.30
CA GLY A 254 12.54 12.08 7.57
C GLY A 254 12.38 12.14 6.05
N TYR A 255 11.36 11.48 5.50
CA TYR A 255 11.16 11.41 4.05
C TYR A 255 10.42 12.64 3.48
N PRO A 256 9.16 12.95 3.88
CA PRO A 256 8.48 14.14 3.39
C PRO A 256 8.89 15.43 4.14
N GLY A 257 9.50 15.32 5.31
CA GLY A 257 9.65 16.42 6.27
C GLY A 257 8.35 16.70 7.03
N ASN A 258 8.37 17.63 7.98
CA ASN A 258 7.21 17.91 8.83
C ASN A 258 6.05 18.60 8.08
N PRO A 259 4.80 18.36 8.49
CA PRO A 259 3.66 19.13 8.00
C PRO A 259 3.80 20.61 8.36
N THR A 260 3.20 21.47 7.55
CA THR A 260 3.17 22.92 7.74
C THR A 260 1.80 23.39 8.20
N ALA A 261 1.64 24.69 8.45
CA ALA A 261 0.34 25.30 8.69
C ALA A 261 -0.61 25.19 7.49
N SER A 262 -0.08 24.98 6.28
CA SER A 262 -0.87 24.83 5.04
C SER A 262 -1.23 23.37 4.71
N THR A 263 -0.69 22.41 5.47
CA THR A 263 -0.95 20.99 5.21
C THR A 263 -2.41 20.66 5.46
N VAL A 264 -3.09 20.10 4.45
CA VAL A 264 -4.49 19.68 4.52
C VAL A 264 -4.66 18.40 5.34
N SER A 265 -5.83 18.23 5.94
CA SER A 265 -6.27 17.03 6.66
C SER A 265 -7.67 16.62 6.18
N GLY A 266 -8.20 15.50 6.67
CA GLY A 266 -9.49 14.99 6.27
C GLY A 266 -9.45 14.32 4.89
N TYR A 267 -10.59 14.28 4.21
CA TYR A 267 -10.76 13.55 2.94
C TYR A 267 -9.92 14.09 1.77
N ASP A 268 -9.45 15.34 1.85
CA ASP A 268 -8.51 15.91 0.89
C ASP A 268 -7.09 15.35 1.04
N ALA A 269 -6.77 14.75 2.20
CA ALA A 269 -5.49 14.12 2.52
C ALA A 269 -5.55 12.58 2.49
N SER A 270 -6.71 11.99 2.14
CA SER A 270 -6.95 10.55 2.32
C SER A 270 -6.26 9.70 1.25
N MET A 271 -5.82 8.50 1.64
CA MET A 271 -5.67 7.39 0.69
C MET A 271 -6.98 6.60 0.64
N ARG A 272 -7.44 6.27 -0.58
CA ARG A 272 -8.66 5.48 -0.80
C ARG A 272 -8.30 4.20 -1.54
N VAL A 273 -8.86 3.08 -1.11
CA VAL A 273 -8.47 1.75 -1.58
C VAL A 273 -9.71 0.98 -2.00
N LYS A 274 -9.81 0.60 -3.28
CA LYS A 274 -10.95 -0.20 -3.76
C LYS A 274 -10.83 -1.66 -3.39
N TYR A 275 -9.61 -2.21 -3.45
CA TYR A 275 -9.36 -3.57 -3.02
C TYR A 275 -7.88 -3.78 -2.70
N VAL A 276 -7.60 -4.84 -1.94
CA VAL A 276 -6.28 -5.46 -1.86
C VAL A 276 -6.43 -6.95 -2.15
N ALA A 277 -5.53 -7.51 -2.95
CA ALA A 277 -5.55 -8.94 -3.25
C ALA A 277 -4.14 -9.52 -3.38
N ILE A 278 -4.03 -10.79 -2.99
CA ILE A 278 -2.85 -11.62 -3.18
C ILE A 278 -3.22 -12.74 -4.15
N TYR A 279 -2.47 -12.86 -5.23
CA TYR A 279 -2.66 -13.86 -6.26
C TYR A 279 -1.48 -14.83 -6.29
N LYS A 280 -1.75 -16.08 -6.64
CA LYS A 280 -0.72 -17.09 -6.94
C LYS A 280 -1.02 -17.78 -8.27
N THR A 281 0.04 -18.21 -8.96
CA THR A 281 -0.12 -19.01 -10.19
C THR A 281 -0.92 -20.28 -9.91
N ASN A 282 -1.75 -20.69 -10.87
CA ASN A 282 -2.50 -21.94 -10.83
C ASN A 282 -1.60 -23.18 -10.83
#